data_AF-A0A5J4P6C1-F1
#
_entry.id   AF-A0A5J4P6C1-F1
#
_cell.length_a   1.000
_cell.length_b   1.000
_cell.length_c   1.000
_cell.angle_alpha   90.00
_cell.angle_beta   90.00
_cell.angle_gamma   90.00
#
_symmetry.space_group_name_H-M   'P 1'
#
loop_
_entity.id
_entity.type
_entity.pdbx_description
1 polymer ?
#
loop_
_entity_poly.entity_id
_entity_poly.type
_entity_poly.pdbx_seq_one_letter_code
_entity_poly.pdbx_strand_id
1 'polypeptide(L)'
;KIIGLINQKRLKEAFALLERLLSDSALWDLSNQLQQIQISYKYMLQYMQQNVPDPDRKKVYQKLRNDAIEITDWARIEKLAFSPTPFLYHRMRATVSASFTIKTALKDLENYADDIAVASLYHHNNADNDPFYGNRKRHEELYHILFLAVWTNYAWSSQEASEANELLQSVVVPVNDV
;
A
#
# COMPACT_ATOMS: atom_id res chain seq x y z
N LYS A 1 23.37 0.14 1.36
CA LYS A 1 24.44 -0.89 1.49
C LYS A 1 24.73 -1.60 0.15
N ILE A 2 23.73 -2.17 -0.52
CA ILE A 2 23.87 -2.88 -1.81
C ILE A 2 24.43 -1.98 -2.92
N ILE A 3 23.86 -0.79 -3.16
CA ILE A 3 24.36 0.19 -4.15
C ILE A 3 25.85 0.54 -3.91
N GLY A 4 26.28 0.61 -2.64
CA GLY A 4 27.69 0.85 -2.29
C GLY A 4 28.62 -0.27 -2.78
N LEU A 5 28.20 -1.53 -2.64
CA LEU A 5 28.97 -2.68 -3.13
C LEU A 5 29.02 -2.70 -4.67
N ILE A 6 27.91 -2.36 -5.33
CA ILE A 6 27.86 -2.26 -6.79
C ILE A 6 28.85 -1.20 -7.30
N ASN A 7 28.91 -0.03 -6.65
CA ASN A 7 29.85 1.04 -6.99
C ASN A 7 31.31 0.66 -6.72
N GLN A 8 31.58 -0.15 -5.70
CA GLN A 8 32.90 -0.70 -5.40
C GLN A 8 33.31 -1.87 -6.31
N LYS A 9 32.53 -2.19 -7.36
CA LYS A 9 32.74 -3.33 -8.27
C LYS A 9 32.68 -4.70 -7.58
N ARG A 10 31.98 -4.81 -6.45
CA ARG A 10 31.82 -6.05 -5.66
C ARG A 10 30.48 -6.71 -5.98
N LEU A 11 30.26 -7.06 -7.25
CA LEU A 11 28.97 -7.61 -7.73
C LEU A 11 28.58 -8.92 -7.04
N LYS A 12 29.54 -9.82 -6.77
CA LYS A 12 29.28 -11.08 -6.07
C LYS A 12 28.59 -10.87 -4.72
N GLU A 13 29.09 -9.91 -3.93
CA GLU A 13 28.53 -9.60 -2.62
C GLU A 13 27.21 -8.84 -2.73
N ALA A 14 27.07 -7.97 -3.72
CA ALA A 14 25.82 -7.29 -4.01
C ALA A 14 24.71 -8.31 -4.35
N PHE A 15 25.02 -9.32 -5.18
CA PHE A 15 24.08 -10.38 -5.54
C PHE A 15 23.67 -11.22 -4.32
N ALA A 16 24.60 -11.62 -3.46
CA ALA A 16 24.26 -12.37 -2.24
C ALA A 16 23.35 -11.57 -1.30
N LEU A 17 23.55 -10.26 -1.18
CA LEU A 17 22.64 -9.40 -0.42
C LEU A 17 21.28 -9.20 -1.10
N LEU A 18 21.24 -9.15 -2.43
CA LEU A 18 20.00 -9.09 -3.19
C LEU A 18 19.19 -10.38 -3.07
N GLU A 19 19.82 -11.55 -3.15
CA GLU A 19 19.16 -12.84 -2.92
C GLU A 19 18.50 -12.87 -1.55
N ARG A 20 19.23 -12.45 -0.51
CA ARG A 20 18.67 -12.37 0.85
C ARG A 20 17.57 -11.32 0.98
N LEU A 21 17.63 -10.22 0.23
CA LEU A 21 16.57 -9.21 0.23
C LEU A 21 15.31 -9.75 -0.43
N LEU A 22 15.46 -10.53 -1.50
CA LEU A 22 14.37 -11.08 -2.28
C LEU A 22 13.78 -12.35 -1.67
N SER A 23 14.55 -13.12 -0.89
CA SER A 23 14.08 -14.36 -0.24
C SER A 23 12.88 -14.16 0.69
N ASP A 24 12.78 -12.97 1.29
CA ASP A 24 11.71 -12.61 2.22
C ASP A 24 10.45 -12.08 1.49
N SER A 25 10.51 -11.91 0.17
CA SER A 25 9.47 -11.27 -0.64
C SER A 25 8.94 -12.22 -1.71
N ALA A 26 7.64 -12.16 -2.00
CA ALA A 26 7.02 -12.93 -3.10
C ALA A 26 7.34 -12.36 -4.50
N LEU A 27 8.52 -11.73 -4.68
CA LEU A 27 8.93 -11.06 -5.91
C LEU A 27 9.65 -12.05 -6.83
N TRP A 28 8.87 -12.96 -7.41
CA TRP A 28 9.39 -14.03 -8.27
C TRP A 28 10.08 -13.49 -9.52
N ASP A 29 9.52 -12.45 -10.14
CA ASP A 29 10.09 -11.85 -11.36
C ASP A 29 11.48 -11.25 -11.12
N LEU A 30 11.66 -10.48 -10.03
CA LEU A 30 12.96 -9.92 -9.65
C LEU A 30 13.97 -11.00 -9.28
N SER A 31 13.50 -12.09 -8.67
CA SER A 31 14.36 -13.25 -8.34
C SER A 31 14.87 -13.94 -9.60
N ASN A 32 14.02 -14.12 -10.61
CA ASN A 32 14.42 -14.66 -11.91
C ASN A 32 15.41 -13.74 -12.62
N GLN A 33 15.14 -12.43 -12.65
CA GLN A 33 16.06 -11.46 -13.25
C GLN A 33 17.43 -11.49 -12.55
N LEU A 34 17.45 -11.56 -11.22
CA LEU A 34 18.68 -11.71 -10.43
C LEU A 34 19.43 -12.99 -10.83
N GLN A 35 18.73 -14.12 -10.95
CA GLN A 35 19.33 -15.39 -11.36
C GLN A 35 19.94 -15.30 -12.77
N GLN A 36 19.26 -14.65 -13.72
CA GLN A 36 19.78 -14.46 -15.09
C GLN A 36 21.07 -13.64 -15.09
N ILE A 37 21.14 -12.53 -14.33
CA ILE A 37 22.36 -11.72 -14.28
C ILE A 37 23.50 -12.44 -13.54
N GLN A 38 23.19 -13.27 -12.54
CA GLN A 38 24.20 -14.10 -11.88
C GLN A 38 24.81 -15.15 -12.81
N ILE A 39 23.97 -15.80 -13.62
CA ILE A 39 24.42 -16.76 -14.64
C ILE A 39 25.32 -16.05 -15.65
N SER A 40 24.89 -14.90 -16.18
CA SER A 40 25.68 -14.09 -17.12
C SER A 40 27.02 -13.65 -16.51
N TYR A 41 27.02 -13.22 -15.24
CA TYR A 41 28.24 -12.88 -14.51
C TYR A 41 29.18 -14.08 -14.35
N LYS A 42 28.65 -15.28 -14.05
CA LYS A 42 29.44 -16.51 -13.94
C LYS A 42 30.10 -16.87 -15.28
N TYR A 43 29.39 -16.75 -16.40
CA TYR A 43 29.97 -16.97 -17.73
C TYR A 43 31.07 -15.97 -18.04
N MET A 44 30.87 -14.67 -17.74
CA MET A 44 31.90 -13.65 -17.92
C MET A 44 33.18 -14.00 -17.12
N LEU A 45 33.05 -14.47 -15.88
CA LEU A 45 34.20 -14.92 -15.08
C LEU A 45 34.88 -16.16 -15.68
N GLN A 46 34.11 -17.10 -16.23
CA GLN A 46 34.65 -18.30 -16.87
C GLN A 46 35.48 -17.95 -18.12
N TYR A 47 35.01 -17.03 -18.95
CA TYR A 47 35.78 -16.53 -20.10
C TYR A 47 37.09 -15.83 -19.66
N MET A 48 37.03 -15.09 -18.54
CA MET A 48 38.23 -14.47 -17.96
C MET A 48 39.24 -15.51 -17.46
N GLN A 49 38.77 -16.60 -16.85
CA GLN A 49 39.64 -17.69 -16.38
C GLN A 49 40.33 -18.43 -17.55
N GLN A 50 39.65 -18.52 -18.70
CA GLN A 50 40.18 -19.15 -19.91
C GLN A 50 41.11 -18.23 -20.72
N ASN A 51 41.38 -17.00 -20.24
CA ASN A 51 42.17 -15.98 -20.93
C ASN A 51 41.66 -15.64 -22.35
N VAL A 52 40.36 -15.85 -22.61
CA VAL A 52 39.75 -15.49 -23.89
C VAL A 52 39.55 -13.97 -23.93
N PRO A 53 40.12 -13.25 -24.90
CA PRO A 53 39.92 -11.81 -25.03
C PRO A 53 38.50 -11.53 -25.53
N ASP A 54 37.64 -11.03 -24.64
CA ASP A 54 36.30 -10.54 -24.98
C ASP A 54 36.32 -9.00 -25.17
N PRO A 55 36.12 -8.49 -26.40
CA PRO A 55 36.11 -7.06 -26.70
C PRO A 55 34.91 -6.34 -26.05
N ASP A 56 33.80 -7.03 -25.82
CA ASP A 56 32.57 -6.47 -25.27
C ASP A 56 32.45 -6.63 -23.75
N ARG A 57 33.46 -7.22 -23.09
CA ARG A 57 33.51 -7.42 -21.64
C ARG A 57 33.11 -6.20 -20.82
N LYS A 58 33.59 -5.01 -21.22
CA LYS A 58 33.25 -3.75 -20.52
C LYS A 58 31.76 -3.44 -20.62
N LYS A 59 31.15 -3.67 -21.79
CA LYS A 59 29.71 -3.46 -22.02
C LYS A 59 28.89 -4.47 -21.23
N VAL A 60 29.26 -5.74 -21.25
CA VAL A 60 28.62 -6.81 -20.46
C VAL A 60 28.65 -6.46 -18.98
N TYR A 61 29.82 -6.08 -18.45
CA TYR A 61 29.94 -5.69 -17.06
C TYR A 61 29.10 -4.45 -16.70
N GLN A 62 29.06 -3.43 -17.57
CA GLN A 62 28.23 -2.26 -17.37
C GLN A 62 26.73 -2.61 -17.36
N LYS A 63 26.30 -3.49 -18.25
CA LYS A 63 24.93 -4.00 -18.28
C LYS A 63 24.59 -4.72 -16.97
N LEU A 64 25.41 -5.69 -16.56
CA LEU A 64 25.23 -6.40 -15.28
C LEU A 64 25.16 -5.44 -14.08
N ARG A 65 25.97 -4.38 -14.09
CA ARG A 65 25.96 -3.35 -13.06
C ARG A 65 24.65 -2.56 -13.06
N ASN A 66 24.15 -2.15 -14.22
CA ASN A 66 22.91 -1.40 -14.35
C ASN A 66 21.70 -2.25 -13.95
N ASP A 67 21.63 -3.48 -14.46
CA ASP A 67 20.57 -4.43 -14.12
C ASP A 67 20.54 -4.71 -12.60
N ALA A 68 21.70 -4.82 -11.96
CA ALA A 68 21.78 -4.97 -10.50
C ALA A 68 21.27 -3.75 -9.73
N ILE A 69 21.49 -2.54 -10.24
CA ILE A 69 20.96 -1.30 -9.64
C ILE A 69 19.44 -1.28 -9.80
N GLU A 70 18.93 -1.57 -10.99
CA GLU A 70 17.51 -1.60 -11.28
C GLU A 70 16.77 -2.61 -10.38
N ILE A 71 17.27 -3.84 -10.27
CA ILE A 71 16.71 -4.85 -9.35
C ILE A 71 16.75 -4.35 -7.90
N THR A 72 17.82 -3.66 -7.49
CA THR A 72 17.92 -3.10 -6.12
C THR A 72 16.85 -2.04 -5.87
N ASP A 73 16.62 -1.16 -6.85
CA ASP A 73 15.64 -0.08 -6.74
C ASP A 73 14.22 -0.64 -6.71
N TRP A 74 13.88 -1.57 -7.61
CA TRP A 74 12.57 -2.25 -7.59
C TRP A 74 12.33 -3.03 -6.31
N ALA A 75 13.30 -3.83 -5.85
CA ALA A 75 13.19 -4.57 -4.60
C ALA A 75 12.96 -3.64 -3.40
N ARG A 76 13.55 -2.44 -3.42
CA ARG A 76 13.33 -1.43 -2.38
C ARG A 76 11.93 -0.82 -2.46
N ILE A 77 11.45 -0.47 -3.65
CA ILE A 77 10.11 0.09 -3.86
C ILE A 77 9.06 -0.89 -3.35
N GLU A 78 9.15 -2.16 -3.78
CA GLU A 78 8.23 -3.21 -3.38
C GLU A 78 8.21 -3.43 -1.86
N LYS A 79 9.40 -3.48 -1.25
CA LYS A 79 9.49 -3.60 0.22
C LYS A 79 8.84 -2.42 0.96
N LEU A 80 8.93 -1.22 0.41
CA LEU A 80 8.28 -0.03 0.97
C LEU A 80 6.77 -0.02 0.71
N ALA A 81 6.31 -0.57 -0.41
CA ALA A 81 4.90 -0.68 -0.73
C ALA A 81 4.20 -1.72 0.16
N PHE A 82 4.85 -2.86 0.42
CA PHE A 82 4.27 -3.96 1.21
C PHE A 82 4.39 -3.76 2.72
N SER A 83 5.33 -2.92 3.18
CA SER A 83 5.40 -2.55 4.59
C SER A 83 4.31 -1.50 4.88
N PRO A 84 3.46 -1.69 5.90
CA PRO A 84 2.67 -0.60 6.44
C PRO A 84 3.64 0.42 7.01
N THR A 85 4.08 1.36 6.17
CA THR A 85 5.01 2.38 6.61
C THR A 85 4.29 3.18 7.70
N PRO A 86 4.96 3.50 8.83
CA PRO A 86 4.43 4.44 9.80
C PRO A 86 3.91 5.72 9.14
N PHE A 87 4.51 6.12 8.02
CA PHE A 87 4.03 7.19 7.16
C PHE A 87 2.59 6.99 6.66
N LEU A 88 2.25 5.84 6.07
CA LEU A 88 0.88 5.55 5.62
C LEU A 88 -0.09 5.55 6.81
N TYR A 89 0.30 4.91 7.92
CA TYR A 89 -0.51 4.93 9.15
C TYR A 89 -0.78 6.37 9.64
N HIS A 90 0.25 7.20 9.79
CA HIS A 90 0.10 8.59 10.23
C HIS A 90 -0.68 9.44 9.23
N ARG A 91 -0.49 9.22 7.93
CA ARG A 91 -1.22 9.92 6.87
C ARG A 91 -2.71 9.58 6.92
N MET A 92 -3.06 8.30 7.04
CA MET A 92 -4.45 7.86 7.17
C MET A 92 -5.08 8.34 8.48
N ARG A 93 -4.31 8.37 9.57
CA ARG A 93 -4.79 8.93 10.83
C ARG A 93 -5.05 10.43 10.74
N ALA A 94 -4.25 11.17 9.98
CA ALA A 94 -4.42 12.60 9.77
C ALA A 94 -5.65 12.96 8.92
N THR A 95 -6.22 12.02 8.16
CA THR A 95 -7.49 12.27 7.44
C THR A 95 -8.70 12.19 8.36
N VAL A 96 -8.59 11.50 9.51
CA VAL A 96 -9.64 11.45 10.52
C VAL A 96 -9.59 12.74 11.34
N SER A 97 -10.69 13.50 11.36
CA SER A 97 -10.78 14.72 12.17
C SER A 97 -10.62 14.40 13.65
N ALA A 98 -9.91 15.26 14.40
CA ALA A 98 -9.80 15.14 15.85
C ALA A 98 -11.14 15.27 16.58
N SER A 99 -12.16 15.84 15.92
CA SER A 99 -13.52 15.96 16.44
C SER A 99 -14.42 14.76 16.10
N PHE A 100 -13.93 13.82 15.30
CA PHE A 100 -14.72 12.66 14.90
C PHE A 100 -14.83 11.68 16.07
N THR A 101 -16.04 11.19 16.32
CA THR A 101 -16.31 10.22 17.37
C THR A 101 -17.24 9.14 16.81
N ILE A 102 -17.09 7.90 17.28
CA ILE A 102 -17.90 6.77 16.80
C ILE A 102 -19.38 7.05 17.03
N LYS A 103 -19.73 7.65 18.17
CA LYS A 103 -21.09 8.12 18.46
C LYS A 103 -21.65 9.15 17.45
N THR A 104 -20.83 10.08 16.96
CA THR A 104 -21.29 11.05 15.96
C THR A 104 -21.54 10.37 14.62
N ALA A 105 -20.70 9.38 14.26
CA ALA A 105 -20.91 8.57 13.07
C ALA A 105 -22.19 7.74 13.18
N LEU A 106 -22.42 7.06 14.32
CA LEU A 106 -23.64 6.30 14.60
C LEU A 106 -24.89 7.16 14.38
N LYS A 107 -24.93 8.35 14.98
CA LYS A 107 -26.06 9.26 14.81
C LYS A 107 -26.29 9.64 13.34
N ASP A 108 -25.23 9.93 12.60
CA ASP A 108 -25.33 10.28 11.18
C ASP A 108 -25.79 9.08 10.33
N LEU A 109 -25.38 7.86 10.67
CA LEU A 109 -25.85 6.63 10.01
C LEU A 109 -27.33 6.36 10.28
N GLU A 110 -27.80 6.57 11.51
CA GLU A 110 -29.22 6.43 11.85
C GLU A 110 -30.09 7.47 11.14
N ASN A 111 -29.59 8.70 11.00
CA ASN A 111 -30.30 9.78 10.30
C ASN A 111 -30.32 9.60 8.77
N TYR A 112 -29.51 8.70 8.20
CA TYR A 112 -29.46 8.51 6.75
C TYR A 112 -30.81 8.11 6.14
N ALA A 113 -31.57 7.26 6.83
CA ALA A 113 -32.91 6.87 6.39
C ALA A 113 -33.86 8.06 6.30
N ASP A 114 -33.80 8.96 7.29
CA ASP A 114 -34.58 10.19 7.34
C ASP A 114 -34.13 11.18 6.25
N ASP A 115 -32.83 11.35 6.04
CA ASP A 115 -32.26 12.24 5.02
C ASP A 115 -32.66 11.79 3.60
N ILE A 116 -32.71 10.49 3.34
CA ILE A 116 -33.19 9.92 2.07
C ILE A 116 -34.70 10.14 1.93
N ALA A 117 -35.49 9.93 2.99
CA ALA A 117 -36.92 10.20 2.97
C ALA A 117 -37.22 11.69 2.69
N VAL A 118 -36.47 12.60 3.31
CA VAL A 118 -36.57 14.05 3.06
C VAL A 118 -36.19 14.39 1.61
N ALA A 119 -35.09 13.86 1.10
CA ALA A 119 -34.68 14.07 -0.29
C ALA A 119 -35.73 13.57 -1.30
N SER A 120 -36.44 12.49 -0.98
CA SER A 120 -37.53 11.97 -1.83
C SER A 120 -38.71 12.95 -1.96
N LEU A 121 -38.96 13.79 -0.94
CA LEU A 121 -40.01 14.80 -0.97
C LEU A 121 -39.64 15.97 -1.91
N TYR A 122 -38.36 16.36 -1.94
CA TYR A 122 -37.87 17.46 -2.78
C TYR A 122 -37.69 17.09 -4.27
N HIS A 123 -37.59 15.79 -4.60
CA HIS A 123 -37.40 15.30 -5.96
C HIS A 123 -38.51 15.76 -6.94
N HIS A 124 -39.73 15.95 -6.45
CA HIS A 124 -40.87 16.38 -7.28
C HIS A 124 -40.72 17.79 -7.87
N ASN A 125 -39.74 18.59 -7.41
CA ASN A 125 -39.61 20.00 -7.78
C ASN A 125 -38.43 20.31 -8.73
N ASN A 126 -37.46 19.41 -8.94
CA ASN A 126 -36.26 19.67 -9.74
C ASN A 126 -35.85 18.44 -10.58
N ALA A 127 -35.92 18.54 -11.91
CA ALA A 127 -35.75 17.40 -12.82
C ALA A 127 -34.30 17.08 -13.25
N ASP A 128 -33.31 17.93 -12.94
CA ASP A 128 -32.00 17.87 -13.61
C ASP A 128 -30.82 17.40 -12.72
N ASN A 129 -31.01 17.14 -11.43
CA ASN A 129 -29.96 16.65 -10.53
C ASN A 129 -30.44 15.40 -9.78
N ASP A 130 -29.59 14.37 -9.68
CA ASP A 130 -29.85 13.22 -8.81
C ASP A 130 -29.94 13.70 -7.35
N PRO A 131 -31.14 13.79 -6.75
CA PRO A 131 -31.36 14.46 -5.47
C PRO A 131 -30.74 13.66 -4.31
N PHE A 132 -30.43 12.40 -4.55
CA PHE A 132 -29.90 11.48 -3.56
C PHE A 132 -28.37 11.39 -3.63
N TYR A 133 -27.73 11.93 -4.66
CA TYR A 133 -26.27 11.83 -4.86
C TYR A 133 -25.50 12.42 -3.67
N GLY A 134 -25.89 13.59 -3.17
CA GLY A 134 -25.24 14.22 -2.02
C GLY A 134 -25.33 13.36 -0.75
N ASN A 135 -26.51 12.80 -0.48
CA ASN A 135 -26.74 11.97 0.70
C ASN A 135 -25.97 10.66 0.61
N ARG A 136 -25.99 9.99 -0.55
CA ARG A 136 -25.20 8.76 -0.77
C ARG A 136 -23.69 9.02 -0.65
N LYS A 137 -23.19 10.09 -1.26
CA LYS A 137 -21.78 10.45 -1.16
C LYS A 137 -21.37 10.71 0.29
N ARG A 138 -22.20 11.43 1.07
CA ARG A 138 -21.95 11.67 2.50
C ARG A 138 -21.93 10.35 3.27
N HIS A 139 -22.85 9.44 2.98
CA HIS A 139 -22.90 8.10 3.59
C HIS A 139 -21.63 7.29 3.30
N GLU A 140 -21.18 7.26 2.05
CA GLU A 140 -19.92 6.62 1.63
C GLU A 140 -18.69 7.23 2.31
N GLU A 141 -18.60 8.55 2.37
CA GLU A 141 -17.51 9.26 3.05
C GLU A 141 -17.49 8.97 4.56
N LEU A 142 -18.65 8.89 5.20
CA LEU A 142 -18.77 8.53 6.60
C LEU A 142 -18.25 7.11 6.87
N TYR A 143 -18.55 6.12 6.01
CA TYR A 143 -17.98 4.78 6.14
C TYR A 143 -16.46 4.77 6.01
N HIS A 144 -15.95 5.48 5.02
CA HIS A 144 -14.50 5.57 4.83
C HIS A 144 -13.82 6.16 6.06
N ILE A 145 -14.37 7.24 6.64
CA ILE A 145 -13.82 7.87 7.84
C ILE A 145 -13.96 6.95 9.06
N LEU A 146 -15.12 6.31 9.24
CA LEU A 146 -15.36 5.37 10.34
C LEU A 146 -14.37 4.21 10.29
N PHE A 147 -14.19 3.59 9.12
CA PHE A 147 -13.21 2.53 8.92
C PHE A 147 -11.80 2.99 9.27
N LEU A 148 -11.37 4.16 8.76
CA LEU A 148 -10.05 4.69 9.07
C LEU A 148 -9.88 5.02 10.56
N ALA A 149 -10.91 5.52 11.22
CA ALA A 149 -10.88 5.81 12.65
C ALA A 149 -10.70 4.53 13.48
N VAL A 150 -11.47 3.48 13.18
CA VAL A 150 -11.38 2.17 13.83
C VAL A 150 -10.03 1.50 13.53
N TRP A 151 -9.61 1.49 12.26
CA TRP A 151 -8.38 0.84 11.79
C TRP A 151 -7.11 1.50 12.33
N THR A 152 -7.11 2.84 12.44
CA THR A 152 -5.94 3.58 12.92
C THR A 152 -5.92 3.73 14.46
N ASN A 153 -6.97 3.32 15.16
CA ASN A 153 -7.00 3.34 16.62
C ASN A 153 -6.14 2.21 17.19
N TYR A 154 -5.04 2.57 17.85
CA TYR A 154 -4.14 1.62 18.50
C TYR A 154 -4.44 1.44 20.00
N ALA A 155 -5.25 2.31 20.58
CA ALA A 155 -5.51 2.36 22.02
C ALA A 155 -6.98 2.73 22.27
N TRP A 156 -7.83 1.69 22.31
CA TRP A 156 -9.25 1.83 22.59
C TRP A 156 -9.48 2.26 24.03
N SER A 157 -10.16 3.39 24.20
CA SER A 157 -10.75 3.75 25.49
C SER A 157 -12.00 2.90 25.77
N SER A 158 -12.35 2.74 27.05
CA SER A 158 -13.58 2.03 27.44
C SER A 158 -14.84 2.69 26.88
N GLN A 159 -14.81 4.00 26.66
CA GLN A 159 -15.91 4.75 26.06
C GLN A 159 -16.05 4.42 24.56
N GLU A 160 -14.97 4.53 23.78
CA GLU A 160 -14.98 4.21 22.35
C GLU A 160 -15.38 2.76 22.09
N ALA A 161 -14.94 1.83 22.94
CA ALA A 161 -15.32 0.43 22.85
C ALA A 161 -16.83 0.24 23.10
N SER A 162 -17.42 0.99 24.04
CA SER A 162 -18.86 0.98 24.27
C SER A 162 -19.64 1.54 23.08
N GLU A 163 -19.18 2.66 22.50
CA GLU A 163 -19.81 3.29 21.34
C GLU A 163 -19.72 2.40 20.08
N ALA A 164 -18.60 1.69 19.90
CA ALA A 164 -18.45 0.71 18.82
C ALA A 164 -19.40 -0.48 19.01
N ASN A 165 -19.54 -0.99 20.25
CA ASN A 165 -20.50 -2.05 20.53
C ASN A 165 -21.95 -1.61 20.34
N GLU A 166 -22.26 -0.35 20.67
CA GLU A 166 -23.58 0.25 20.42
C GLU A 166 -23.85 0.32 18.91
N LEU A 167 -22.85 0.69 18.10
CA LEU A 167 -22.94 0.67 16.63
C LEU A 167 -23.22 -0.75 16.10
N LEU A 168 -22.47 -1.75 16.57
CA LEU A 168 -22.66 -3.14 16.17
C LEU A 168 -24.03 -3.72 16.56
N GLN A 169 -24.67 -3.17 17.60
CA GLN A 169 -25.97 -3.60 18.11
C GLN A 169 -27.13 -2.74 17.60
N SER A 170 -26.86 -1.68 16.84
CA SER A 170 -27.92 -0.81 16.34
C SER A 170 -28.83 -1.57 15.38
N VAL A 171 -30.14 -1.46 15.61
CA VAL A 171 -31.19 -2.07 14.79
C VAL A 171 -31.55 -1.19 13.59
N VAL A 172 -31.19 0.10 13.66
CA VAL A 172 -31.54 1.12 12.67
C VAL A 172 -30.51 1.17 11.54
N VAL A 173 -29.25 0.84 11.83
CA VAL A 173 -28.20 0.73 10.83
C VAL A 173 -28.37 -0.57 10.04
N PRO A 174 -28.38 -0.53 8.69
CA PRO A 174 -28.48 -1.74 7.87
C PRO A 174 -27.36 -2.75 8.18
N VAL A 175 -27.63 -4.05 8.05
CA VAL A 175 -26.61 -5.09 8.32
C VAL A 175 -25.41 -5.00 7.37
N ASN A 176 -25.59 -4.46 6.16
CA ASN A 176 -24.48 -4.22 5.21
C ASN A 176 -23.55 -3.08 5.64
N ASP A 177 -24.00 -2.29 6.60
CA ASP A 177 -23.41 -1.04 7.04
C ASP A 177 -22.71 -1.21 8.42
N VAL A 178 -22.69 -2.45 8.95
CA VAL A 178 -22.12 -2.87 10.25
C VAL A 178 -20.99 -3.87 10.07
#